data_AF-A0A923TYM8-F1
#
_entry.id   AF-A0A923TYM8-F1
#
_cell.length_a   1.000
_cell.length_b   1.000
_cell.length_c   1.000
_cell.angle_alpha   90.00
_cell.angle_beta   90.00
_cell.angle_gamma   90.00
#
_symmetry.space_group_name_H-M   'P 1'
#
loop_
_entity.id
_entity.type
_entity.pdbx_description
1 polymer ?
#
loop_
_entity_poly.entity_id
_entity_poly.type
_entity_poly.pdbx_seq_one_letter_code
_entity_poly.pdbx_strand_id
1 'polypeptide(L)'
;MAKIEYEIIGVSNFLTDAEYSFHIFNFIKDFEDKFLLAESITIHFEESINQNPNKPVLNVLTVSDDGRSIKLVHKSSRFSQPKGGMSKPSVSDFFSGLKFFMENTVIAGDHERFELLNNNQDE
;
A
#
# COMPACT_ATOMS: atom_id res chain seq x y z
N MET A 1 -10.99 -5.49 -14.26
CA MET A 1 -10.02 -4.48 -13.83
C MET A 1 -10.53 -3.88 -12.54
N ALA A 2 -9.72 -3.93 -11.49
CA ALA A 2 -10.06 -3.32 -10.22
C ALA A 2 -9.86 -1.81 -10.27
N LYS A 3 -10.62 -1.06 -9.46
CA LYS A 3 -10.42 0.39 -9.31
C LYS A 3 -9.62 0.65 -8.04
N ILE A 4 -8.46 1.28 -8.18
CA ILE A 4 -7.65 1.72 -7.03
C ILE A 4 -7.84 3.22 -6.82
N GLU A 5 -8.34 3.58 -5.65
CA GLU A 5 -8.40 4.94 -5.14
C GLU A 5 -7.38 5.11 -4.03
N TYR A 6 -6.85 6.34 -3.86
CA TYR A 6 -5.91 6.62 -2.80
C TYR A 6 -6.13 7.98 -2.16
N GLU A 7 -5.71 8.09 -0.90
CA GLU A 7 -5.66 9.32 -0.14
C GLU A 7 -4.32 9.41 0.60
N ILE A 8 -3.73 10.61 0.62
CA ILE A 8 -2.56 10.91 1.45
C ILE A 8 -3.06 11.59 2.72
N ILE A 9 -2.91 10.90 3.85
CA ILE A 9 -3.41 11.36 5.14
C ILE A 9 -2.29 12.02 5.93
N GLY A 10 -2.60 13.20 6.48
CA GLY A 10 -1.72 13.98 7.36
C GLY A 10 -1.01 15.13 6.63
N VAL A 11 -1.07 16.32 7.23
CA VAL A 11 -0.53 17.56 6.64
C VAL A 11 1.01 17.54 6.54
N SER A 12 1.70 16.81 7.41
CA SER A 12 3.17 16.67 7.40
C SER A 12 3.69 15.52 6.53
N ASN A 13 2.79 14.77 5.90
CA ASN A 13 3.14 13.54 5.19
C ASN A 13 4.05 13.86 4.00
N PHE A 14 5.28 13.33 4.01
CA PHE A 14 6.25 13.58 2.94
C PHE A 14 5.76 13.19 1.54
N LEU A 15 4.74 12.33 1.43
CA LEU A 15 4.14 11.95 0.16
C LEU A 15 3.34 13.09 -0.49
N THR A 16 2.99 14.13 0.27
CA THR A 16 2.39 15.36 -0.29
C THR A 16 3.39 16.17 -1.12
N ASP A 17 4.70 15.97 -0.91
CA ASP A 17 5.73 16.63 -1.69
C ASP A 17 5.63 16.22 -3.16
N ALA A 18 5.83 17.19 -4.06
CA ALA A 18 5.71 17.03 -5.51
C ALA A 18 6.54 15.84 -6.05
N GLU A 19 7.71 15.58 -5.49
CA GLU A 19 8.60 14.50 -5.93
C GLU A 19 8.03 13.09 -5.70
N TYR A 20 6.97 12.94 -4.89
CA TYR A 20 6.23 11.67 -4.74
C TYR A 20 4.85 11.76 -5.35
N SER A 21 4.08 12.81 -5.00
CA SER A 21 2.65 12.90 -5.33
C SER A 21 2.36 12.82 -6.84
N PHE A 22 3.25 13.37 -7.68
CA PHE A 22 3.13 13.28 -9.14
C PHE A 22 3.22 11.84 -9.69
N HIS A 23 3.87 10.94 -8.96
CA HIS A 23 4.10 9.56 -9.40
C HIS A 23 3.08 8.57 -8.86
N ILE A 24 2.43 8.87 -7.73
CA ILE A 24 1.54 7.91 -7.04
C ILE A 24 0.41 7.44 -7.95
N PHE A 25 -0.26 8.35 -8.65
CA PHE A 25 -1.40 7.99 -9.50
C PHE A 25 -1.01 6.99 -10.60
N ASN A 26 0.02 7.28 -11.38
CA ASN A 26 0.45 6.35 -12.45
C ASN A 26 0.96 5.04 -11.86
N PHE A 27 1.72 5.13 -10.75
CA PHE A 27 2.25 3.96 -10.07
C PHE A 27 1.15 2.99 -9.63
N ILE A 28 0.07 3.47 -8.99
CA ILE A 28 -1.01 2.57 -8.54
C ILE A 28 -1.82 2.01 -9.71
N LYS A 29 -1.97 2.78 -10.80
CA LYS A 29 -2.70 2.34 -12.00
C LYS A 29 -2.07 1.11 -12.64
N ASP A 30 -0.75 0.95 -12.56
CA ASP A 30 -0.03 -0.24 -13.07
C ASP A 30 -0.42 -1.56 -12.38
N PHE A 31 -1.21 -1.52 -11.29
CA PHE A 31 -1.66 -2.70 -10.56
C PHE A 31 -3.14 -3.05 -10.80
N GLU A 32 -3.95 -2.16 -11.36
CA GLU A 32 -5.41 -2.35 -11.45
C GLU A 32 -5.83 -3.61 -12.23
N ASP A 33 -5.08 -3.99 -13.26
CA ASP A 33 -5.32 -5.18 -14.06
C ASP A 33 -4.76 -6.47 -13.46
N LYS A 34 -4.00 -6.37 -12.36
CA LYS A 34 -3.36 -7.54 -11.74
C LYS A 34 -4.27 -8.24 -10.73
N PHE A 35 -5.38 -7.63 -10.31
CA PHE A 35 -6.35 -8.25 -9.40
C PHE A 35 -7.30 -9.17 -10.16
N LEU A 36 -7.61 -10.33 -9.55
CA LEU A 36 -8.50 -11.34 -10.12
C LEU A 36 -9.87 -11.34 -9.46
N LEU A 37 -9.93 -11.06 -8.16
CA LEU A 37 -11.17 -11.05 -7.38
C LEU A 37 -11.60 -9.65 -6.95
N ALA A 38 -10.66 -8.84 -6.44
CA ALA A 38 -10.97 -7.49 -6.00
C ALA A 38 -11.45 -6.59 -7.15
N GLU A 39 -12.51 -5.82 -6.88
CA GLU A 39 -13.07 -4.82 -7.79
C GLU A 39 -12.78 -3.40 -7.31
N SER A 40 -12.65 -3.19 -6.00
CA SER A 40 -12.42 -1.88 -5.39
C SER A 40 -11.31 -1.94 -4.36
N ILE A 41 -10.31 -1.09 -4.49
CA ILE A 41 -9.21 -0.97 -3.55
C ILE A 41 -9.07 0.48 -3.12
N THR A 42 -9.01 0.73 -1.81
CA THR A 42 -8.73 2.04 -1.25
C THR A 42 -7.40 2.00 -0.49
N ILE A 43 -6.46 2.86 -0.86
CA ILE A 43 -5.15 2.99 -0.22
C ILE A 43 -5.09 4.30 0.56
N HIS A 44 -4.94 4.20 1.87
CA HIS A 44 -4.64 5.33 2.74
C HIS A 44 -3.14 5.35 3.02
N PHE A 45 -2.45 6.36 2.49
CA PHE A 45 -1.05 6.60 2.80
C PHE A 45 -0.95 7.43 4.07
N GLU A 46 -0.53 6.79 5.16
CA GLU A 46 -0.32 7.45 6.45
C GLU A 46 1.19 7.62 6.71
N GLU A 47 1.54 8.73 7.32
CA GLU A 47 2.87 8.96 7.88
C GLU A 47 2.84 8.71 9.39
N SER A 48 3.84 8.00 9.88
CA SER A 48 4.08 7.82 11.30
C SER A 48 5.50 8.25 11.67
N ILE A 49 5.63 8.88 12.84
CA ILE A 49 6.94 9.15 13.43
C ILE A 49 7.32 7.93 14.25
N ASN A 50 8.20 7.09 13.71
CA ASN A 50 8.64 5.89 14.39
C ASN A 50 9.73 6.24 15.41
N GLN A 51 9.38 6.16 16.69
CA GLN A 51 10.30 6.42 17.81
C GLN A 51 11.33 5.30 17.99
N ASN A 52 11.10 4.10 17.44
CA ASN A 52 12.03 2.98 17.51
C ASN A 52 12.30 2.42 16.10
N PRO A 53 13.41 2.80 15.44
CA PRO A 53 13.71 2.38 14.07
C PRO A 53 13.87 0.85 13.92
N ASN A 54 14.09 0.12 15.02
CA ASN A 54 14.21 -1.34 15.00
C ASN A 54 12.85 -2.06 15.07
N LYS A 55 11.75 -1.33 15.29
CA LYS A 55 10.40 -1.88 15.32
C LYS A 55 9.61 -1.34 14.13
N PRO A 56 9.37 -2.14 13.08
CA PRO A 56 8.63 -1.67 11.92
C PRO A 56 7.18 -1.36 12.30
N VAL A 57 6.64 -0.29 11.73
CA VAL A 57 5.22 0.01 11.79
C VAL A 57 4.54 -0.80 10.68
N LEU A 58 3.64 -1.69 11.05
CA LEU A 58 3.00 -2.60 10.11
C LEU A 58 1.88 -1.90 9.34
N ASN A 59 1.79 -2.19 8.05
CA ASN A 59 0.63 -1.86 7.23
C ASN A 59 -0.61 -2.61 7.75
N VAL A 60 -1.79 -2.04 7.51
CA VAL A 60 -3.06 -2.69 7.85
C VAL A 60 -3.79 -3.01 6.55
N LEU A 61 -4.13 -4.27 6.35
CA LEU A 61 -4.90 -4.74 5.20
C LEU A 61 -6.22 -5.32 5.70
N THR A 62 -7.32 -4.84 5.15
CA THR A 62 -8.67 -5.34 5.44
C THR A 62 -9.31 -5.74 4.12
N VAL A 63 -9.92 -6.91 4.08
CA VAL A 63 -10.61 -7.46 2.92
C VAL A 63 -12.07 -7.69 3.32
N SER A 64 -13.01 -7.36 2.45
CA SER A 64 -14.43 -7.66 2.68
C SER A 64 -14.69 -9.17 2.69
N ASP A 65 -15.81 -9.58 3.29
CA ASP A 65 -16.18 -11.00 3.39
C ASP A 65 -16.32 -11.68 2.02
N ASP A 66 -16.74 -10.93 0.99
CA ASP A 66 -16.85 -11.40 -0.40
C ASP A 66 -15.54 -11.29 -1.20
N GLY A 67 -14.48 -10.75 -0.60
CA GLY A 67 -13.17 -10.55 -1.24
C GLY A 67 -13.11 -9.42 -2.27
N ARG A 68 -14.22 -8.77 -2.63
CA ARG A 68 -14.29 -7.80 -3.73
C ARG A 68 -13.77 -6.41 -3.37
N SER A 69 -13.66 -6.10 -2.07
CA SER A 69 -13.18 -4.81 -1.57
C SER A 69 -11.95 -4.98 -0.69
N ILE A 70 -10.91 -4.20 -0.97
CA ILE A 70 -9.67 -4.16 -0.19
C ILE A 70 -9.45 -2.75 0.34
N LYS A 71 -9.18 -2.62 1.64
CA LYS A 71 -8.70 -1.39 2.26
C LYS A 71 -7.29 -1.60 2.77
N LEU A 72 -6.36 -0.79 2.27
CA LEU A 72 -4.96 -0.78 2.70
C LEU A 72 -4.65 0.53 3.41
N VAL A 73 -4.19 0.46 4.65
CA VAL A 73 -3.48 1.55 5.31
C VAL A 73 -1.98 1.29 5.17
N HIS A 74 -1.34 2.00 4.26
CA HIS A 74 0.10 1.93 4.04
C HIS A 74 0.81 2.93 4.96
N LYS A 75 1.55 2.43 5.94
CA LYS A 75 2.20 3.24 6.97
C LYS A 75 3.66 3.44 6.63
N SER A 76 3.96 4.64 6.17
CA SER A 76 5.33 5.09 5.98
C SER A 76 5.87 5.67 7.29
N SER A 77 7.13 5.38 7.60
CA SER A 77 7.76 5.79 8.86
C SER A 77 8.91 6.75 8.62
N ARG A 78 8.91 7.88 9.34
CA ARG A 78 10.08 8.76 9.48
C ARG A 78 10.66 8.62 10.87
N PHE A 79 11.96 8.82 11.01
CA PHE A 79 12.66 8.76 12.29
C PHE A 79 13.53 10.00 12.46
N SER A 80 13.71 10.42 13.71
CA SER A 80 14.58 11.55 14.05
C SER A 80 16.04 11.20 13.73
N GLN A 81 16.73 12.09 13.02
CA GLN A 81 18.14 11.90 12.69
C GLN A 81 19.05 12.50 13.78
N PRO A 82 20.24 11.91 14.06
CA PRO A 82 21.15 12.41 15.11
C PRO A 82 21.63 13.86 14.90
N LYS A 83 21.65 14.35 13.66
CA LYS A 83 22.08 15.71 13.29
C LYS A 83 20.91 16.72 13.24
N GLY A 84 19.74 16.33 13.75
CA GLY A 84 18.51 17.10 13.62
C GLY A 84 17.73 16.75 12.34
N GLY A 85 16.43 17.04 12.34
CA GLY A 85 15.53 16.75 11.23
C GLY A 85 14.93 15.34 11.23
N MET A 86 14.07 15.10 10.26
CA MET A 86 13.33 13.85 10.08
C MET A 86 13.82 13.12 8.83
N SER A 87 14.15 11.84 8.98
CA SER A 87 14.54 11.00 7.84
C SER A 87 13.44 10.99 6.78
N LYS A 88 13.83 10.83 5.52
CA LYS A 88 12.92 10.80 4.39
C LYS A 88 13.44 9.76 3.40
N PRO A 89 12.64 8.76 2.99
CA PRO A 89 13.10 7.74 2.06
C PRO A 89 13.33 8.37 0.68
N SER A 90 14.26 7.86 -0.12
CA SER A 90 14.33 8.30 -1.52
C SER A 90 13.05 7.91 -2.27
N VAL A 91 12.71 8.64 -3.34
CA VAL A 91 11.57 8.31 -4.21
C VAL A 91 11.67 6.87 -4.72
N SER A 92 12.86 6.47 -5.16
CA SER A 92 13.13 5.11 -5.65
C SER A 92 12.90 4.05 -4.58
N ASP A 93 13.41 4.26 -3.37
CA ASP A 93 13.28 3.28 -2.28
C ASP A 93 11.81 3.13 -1.85
N PHE A 94 11.09 4.25 -1.75
CA PHE A 94 9.67 4.24 -1.42
C PHE A 94 8.85 3.44 -2.44
N PHE A 95 8.93 3.79 -3.72
CA PHE A 95 8.13 3.14 -4.76
C PHE A 95 8.54 1.68 -5.00
N SER A 96 9.82 1.34 -4.86
CA SER A 96 10.28 -0.05 -4.93
C SER A 96 9.71 -0.89 -3.78
N GLY A 97 9.73 -0.36 -2.55
CA GLY A 97 9.14 -1.02 -1.39
C GLY A 97 7.63 -1.17 -1.48
N LEU A 98 6.93 -0.12 -1.94
CA LEU A 98 5.50 -0.16 -2.16
C LEU A 98 5.14 -1.18 -3.24
N LYS A 99 5.89 -1.23 -4.35
CA LYS A 99 5.67 -2.21 -5.43
C LYS A 99 5.82 -3.63 -4.90
N PHE A 100 6.90 -3.89 -4.17
CA PHE A 100 7.13 -5.20 -3.57
C PHE A 100 5.96 -5.63 -2.68
N PHE A 101 5.46 -4.73 -1.82
CA PHE A 101 4.33 -5.02 -0.93
C PHE A 101 3.02 -5.25 -1.71
N MET A 102 2.74 -4.43 -2.72
CA MET A 102 1.54 -4.60 -3.56
C MET A 102 1.55 -5.95 -4.27
N GLU A 103 2.66 -6.33 -4.90
CA GLU A 103 2.76 -7.58 -5.68
C GLU A 103 2.74 -8.81 -4.78
N ASN A 104 3.55 -8.82 -3.72
CA ASN A 104 3.81 -10.04 -2.94
C ASN A 104 2.88 -10.22 -1.73
N THR A 105 2.01 -9.25 -1.45
CA THR A 105 1.08 -9.35 -0.31
C THR A 105 -0.34 -9.06 -0.73
N VAL A 106 -0.57 -7.89 -1.34
CA VAL A 106 -1.95 -7.47 -1.66
C VAL A 106 -2.51 -8.28 -2.83
N ILE A 107 -1.79 -8.33 -3.94
CA ILE A 107 -2.18 -9.05 -5.16
C ILE A 107 -2.05 -10.56 -4.97
N ALA A 108 -0.92 -11.03 -4.44
CA ALA A 108 -0.75 -12.46 -4.15
C ALA A 108 -1.89 -13.02 -3.27
N GLY A 109 -2.27 -12.30 -2.21
CA GLY A 109 -3.40 -12.71 -1.39
C GLY A 109 -4.74 -12.67 -2.12
N ASP A 110 -4.94 -11.75 -3.07
CA ASP A 110 -6.14 -11.69 -3.91
C ASP A 110 -6.26 -12.93 -4.80
N HIS A 111 -5.14 -13.34 -5.41
CA HIS A 111 -5.05 -14.55 -6.23
C HIS A 111 -5.34 -15.80 -5.40
N GLU A 112 -4.75 -15.91 -4.21
CA GLU A 112 -5.02 -17.03 -3.30
C GLU A 112 -6.52 -17.14 -2.98
N ARG A 113 -7.20 -16.02 -2.70
CA ARG A 113 -8.65 -16.01 -2.44
C ARG A 113 -9.46 -16.40 -3.67
N PHE A 114 -9.08 -15.91 -4.85
CA PHE A 114 -9.72 -16.28 -6.11
C PHE A 114 -9.64 -17.80 -6.36
N GLU A 115 -8.45 -18.39 -6.19
CA GLU A 115 -8.25 -19.83 -6.35
C GLU A 115 -9.05 -20.64 -5.34
N LEU A 116 -9.14 -20.20 -4.08
CA LEU A 116 -9.97 -20.88 -3.07
C LEU A 116 -11.46 -20.87 -3.43
N LEU A 117 -11.96 -19.78 -4.01
CA LEU A 117 -13.37 -19.69 -4.42
C LEU A 117 -13.70 -20.57 -5.62
N ASN A 118 -12.75 -20.75 -6.54
CA ASN A 118 -12.97 -21.59 -7.72
C ASN A 118 -12.76 -23.08 -7.43
N ASN A 119 -11.76 -23.44 -6.63
CA ASN A 119 -11.51 -24.85 -6.28
C ASN A 119 -12.60 -25.44 -5.36
N ASN A 120 -13.28 -24.62 -4.56
CA ASN A 120 -14.42 -25.05 -3.74
C ASN A 120 -15.75 -25.12 -4.51
N GLN A 121 -15.76 -24.80 -5.82
CA GLN A 121 -16.94 -24.95 -6.68
C GLN A 121 -16.95 -26.28 -7.46
N ASP A 122 -15.85 -27.03 -7.42
CA ASP A 122 -15.66 -28.30 -8.14
C ASP A 122 -15.78 -29.57 -7.22
N GLU A 123 -16.20 -29.42 -5.95
CA GLU A 123 -16.58 -30.52 -5.03
C GLU A 123 -18.09 -30.56 -4.77
#